data_AF-W4HKP8-F1
#
_entry.id   AF-W4HKP8-F1
#
_cell.length_a   1.000
_cell.length_b   1.000
_cell.length_c   1.000
_cell.angle_alpha   90.00
_cell.angle_beta   90.00
_cell.angle_gamma   90.00
#
_symmetry.space_group_name_H-M   'P 1'
#
loop_
_entity.id
_entity.type
_entity.pdbx_description
1 polymer ?
#
loop_
_entity_poly.entity_id
_entity_poly.type
_entity_poly.pdbx_seq_one_letter_code
_entity_poly.pdbx_strand_id
1 'polypeptide(L)'
;MTEDAALPGKLDCETRAQLSRALRPILDTATDWASLGTLLKARGYVIAFRRGRLLVVDTFTGQALCTGSDVGRPLASLARRFGRPRLRAAPDGSTAAFA
;
A
#
# COMPACT_ATOMS: atom_id res chain seq x y z
N MET A 1 6.93 -22.20 -0.02
CA MET A 1 8.00 -21.36 -0.57
C MET A 1 7.63 -19.94 -0.22
N THR A 2 8.04 -19.49 0.97
CA THR A 2 7.65 -18.19 1.51
C THR A 2 8.73 -17.23 1.05
N GLU A 3 8.55 -16.65 -0.15
CA GLU A 3 9.41 -15.56 -0.59
C GLU A 3 9.39 -14.49 0.50
N ASP A 4 10.59 -14.23 1.05
CA ASP A 4 10.85 -13.18 2.00
C ASP A 4 10.11 -11.94 1.51
N ALA A 5 9.09 -11.52 2.25
CA ALA A 5 8.29 -10.36 1.89
C ALA A 5 9.09 -9.09 2.18
N ALA A 6 10.15 -8.94 1.40
CA ALA A 6 11.01 -7.79 1.40
C ALA A 6 10.15 -6.57 1.04
N LEU A 7 10.44 -5.48 1.73
CA LEU A 7 9.94 -4.19 1.30
C LEU A 7 10.41 -3.94 -0.13
N PRO A 8 9.61 -3.26 -0.97
CA PRO A 8 10.04 -2.93 -2.33
C PRO A 8 11.39 -2.22 -2.28
N GLY A 9 12.25 -2.54 -3.25
CA GLY A 9 13.54 -1.89 -3.41
C GLY A 9 13.39 -0.37 -3.59
N LYS A 10 14.49 0.37 -3.42
CA LYS A 10 14.48 1.81 -3.63
C LYS A 10 14.12 2.11 -5.09
N LEU A 11 13.03 2.83 -5.30
CA LEU A 11 12.63 3.29 -6.63
C LEU A 11 13.63 4.32 -7.17
N ASP A 12 13.89 4.30 -8.47
CA ASP A 12 14.51 5.42 -9.16
C ASP A 12 13.52 6.61 -9.23
N CYS A 13 14.02 7.78 -9.65
CA CYS A 13 13.22 9.00 -9.67
C CYS A 13 12.09 8.96 -10.70
N GLU A 14 12.30 8.32 -11.85
CA GLU A 14 11.32 8.23 -12.93
C GLU A 14 10.15 7.33 -12.51
N THR A 15 10.45 6.11 -12.06
CA THR A 15 9.45 5.16 -11.57
C THR A 15 8.66 5.74 -10.40
N ARG A 16 9.33 6.41 -9.45
CA ARG A 16 8.65 7.09 -8.33
C ARG A 16 7.71 8.18 -8.82
N ALA A 17 8.13 9.01 -9.78
CA ALA A 17 7.29 10.09 -10.30
C ALA A 17 6.05 9.54 -11.01
N GLN A 18 6.22 8.47 -11.81
CA GLN A 18 5.12 7.80 -12.50
C GLN A 18 4.12 7.19 -11.51
N LEU A 19 4.59 6.41 -10.54
CA LEU A 19 3.75 5.81 -9.51
C LEU A 19 3.05 6.87 -8.66
N SER A 20 3.76 7.95 -8.30
CA SER A 20 3.18 9.07 -7.54
C SER A 20 2.04 9.72 -8.31
N ARG A 21 2.22 9.98 -9.61
CA ARG A 21 1.18 10.58 -10.45
C ARG A 21 -0.06 9.69 -10.55
N ALA A 22 0.12 8.38 -10.65
CA ALA A 22 -0.99 7.43 -10.77
C ALA A 22 -1.72 7.18 -9.43
N LEU A 23 -0.98 7.02 -8.33
CA LEU A 23 -1.52 6.56 -7.05
C LEU A 23 -2.01 7.69 -6.16
N ARG A 24 -1.38 8.87 -6.19
CA ARG A 24 -1.77 9.99 -5.33
C ARG A 24 -3.25 10.39 -5.46
N PRO A 25 -3.82 10.54 -6.67
CA PRO A 25 -5.23 10.90 -6.81
C PRO A 25 -6.16 9.89 -6.13
N ILE A 26 -5.82 8.60 -6.21
CA ILE A 26 -6.60 7.51 -5.60
C ILE A 26 -6.51 7.61 -4.06
N LEU A 27 -5.30 7.76 -3.54
CA LEU A 27 -5.03 7.88 -2.09
C LEU A 27 -5.64 9.15 -1.48
N ASP A 28 -5.77 10.22 -2.28
CA ASP A 28 -6.36 11.48 -1.87
C ASP A 28 -7.88 11.45 -1.92
N THR A 29 -8.47 10.80 -2.93
CA THR A 29 -9.93 10.72 -3.12
C THR A 29 -10.59 9.76 -2.14
N ALA A 30 -9.87 8.72 -1.68
CA ALA A 30 -10.41 7.78 -0.70
C ALA A 30 -10.84 8.50 0.60
N THR A 31 -11.97 8.09 1.16
CA THR A 31 -12.57 8.66 2.38
C THR A 31 -12.29 7.79 3.62
N ASP A 32 -11.99 6.53 3.40
CA ASP A 32 -11.81 5.50 4.42
C ASP A 32 -10.99 4.32 3.85
N TRP A 33 -10.67 3.34 4.70
CA TRP A 33 -9.85 2.19 4.29
C TRP A 33 -10.54 1.26 3.27
N ALA A 34 -11.86 1.12 3.34
CA ALA A 34 -12.61 0.25 2.43
C ALA A 34 -12.77 0.89 1.05
N SER A 35 -13.07 2.20 1.00
CA SER A 35 -13.08 2.96 -0.26
C SER A 35 -11.70 2.99 -0.91
N LEU A 36 -10.62 3.15 -0.13
CA LEU A 36 -9.25 3.05 -0.66
C LEU A 36 -8.98 1.69 -1.32
N GLY A 37 -9.32 0.60 -0.64
CA GLY A 37 -9.16 -0.75 -1.19
C GLY A 37 -9.95 -0.95 -2.49
N THR A 38 -11.17 -0.43 -2.55
CA THR A 38 -12.04 -0.52 -3.72
C THR A 38 -11.47 0.26 -4.91
N LEU A 39 -11.07 1.51 -4.70
CA LEU A 39 -10.52 2.37 -5.75
C LEU A 39 -9.20 1.83 -6.32
N LEU A 40 -8.33 1.27 -5.47
CA LEU A 40 -7.10 0.62 -5.91
C LEU A 40 -7.38 -0.66 -6.70
N LYS A 41 -8.32 -1.49 -6.23
CA LYS A 41 -8.67 -2.76 -6.91
C LYS A 41 -9.20 -2.50 -8.32
N ALA A 42 -9.98 -1.44 -8.51
CA ALA A 42 -10.45 -1.01 -9.82
C ALA A 42 -9.32 -0.64 -10.80
N ARG A 43 -8.11 -0.40 -10.30
CA ARG A 43 -6.90 -0.10 -11.08
C ARG A 43 -5.91 -1.26 -11.16
N GLY A 44 -6.29 -2.45 -10.65
CA GLY A 44 -5.39 -3.61 -10.61
C GLY A 44 -4.40 -3.58 -9.46
N TYR A 45 -4.62 -2.76 -8.43
CA TYR A 45 -3.77 -2.69 -7.25
C TYR A 45 -4.50 -3.14 -5.98
N VAL A 46 -3.77 -3.64 -5.01
CA VAL A 46 -4.27 -3.85 -3.64
C VAL A 46 -3.29 -3.23 -2.64
N ILE A 47 -3.76 -3.03 -1.41
CA ILE A 47 -2.89 -2.64 -0.31
C ILE A 47 -2.61 -3.81 0.60
N ALA A 48 -1.35 -3.90 0.99
CA ALA A 48 -0.87 -4.84 2.00
C ALA A 48 -0.11 -4.06 3.08
N PHE A 49 0.03 -4.69 4.25
CA PHE A 49 0.81 -4.12 5.34
C PHE A 49 1.99 -5.01 5.64
N ARG A 50 3.21 -4.45 5.63
CA ARG A 50 4.44 -5.18 6.00
C ARG A 50 5.31 -4.28 6.87
N ARG A 51 5.78 -4.81 8.01
CA ARG A 51 6.64 -4.11 8.98
C ARG A 51 6.12 -2.70 9.32
N GLY A 52 4.81 -2.56 9.52
CA GLY A 52 4.16 -1.28 9.85
C GLY A 52 4.09 -0.27 8.71
N ARG A 53 4.37 -0.67 7.46
CA ARG A 53 4.25 0.17 6.26
C ARG A 53 3.06 -0.28 5.43
N LEU A 54 2.42 0.70 4.78
CA LEU A 54 1.46 0.44 3.71
C LEU A 54 2.21 0.22 2.41
N LEU A 55 1.93 -0.89 1.74
CA LEU A 55 2.49 -1.28 0.45
C LEU A 55 1.36 -1.26 -0.57
N VAL A 56 1.67 -0.79 -1.78
CA VAL A 56 0.83 -0.99 -2.95
C VAL A 56 1.38 -2.17 -3.72
N VAL A 57 0.52 -3.16 -3.95
CA VAL A 57 0.86 -4.43 -4.58
C VAL A 57 0.10 -4.53 -5.88
N ASP A 58 0.80 -4.90 -6.94
CA ASP A 58 0.21 -5.21 -8.23
C ASP A 58 -0.55 -6.53 -8.15
N THR A 59 -1.83 -6.55 -8.55
CA THR A 59 -2.66 -7.76 -8.44
C THR A 59 -2.33 -8.80 -9.50
N PHE A 60 -1.73 -8.40 -10.62
CA PHE A 60 -1.41 -9.30 -11.73
C PHE A 60 -0.13 -10.10 -11.45
N THR A 61 0.92 -9.42 -10.99
CA THR A 61 2.23 -10.00 -10.69
C THR A 61 2.39 -10.41 -9.22
N GLY A 62 1.55 -9.88 -8.32
CA GLY A 62 1.69 -10.06 -6.88
C GLY A 62 2.86 -9.28 -6.26
N GLN A 63 3.58 -8.47 -7.05
CA GLN A 63 4.76 -7.75 -6.58
C GLN A 63 4.39 -6.47 -5.82
N ALA A 64 5.11 -6.22 -4.72
CA ALA A 64 5.07 -4.94 -4.05
C ALA A 64 5.76 -3.88 -4.93
N LEU A 65 5.00 -2.90 -5.42
CA LEU A 65 5.52 -1.85 -6.30
C LEU A 65 6.18 -0.73 -5.51
N CYS A 66 5.53 -0.26 -4.44
CA CYS A 66 6.00 0.85 -3.64
C CYS A 66 5.37 0.86 -2.25
N THR A 67 5.94 1.66 -1.36
CA THR A 67 5.28 2.00 -0.10
C THR A 67 4.46 3.28 -0.27
N GLY A 68 3.46 3.50 0.58
CA GLY A 68 2.74 4.78 0.63
C GLY A 68 3.67 5.98 0.85
N SER A 69 4.79 5.80 1.56
CA SER A 69 5.79 6.84 1.76
C SER A 69 6.49 7.25 0.46
N ASP A 70 6.75 6.31 -0.44
CA ASP A 70 7.42 6.58 -1.72
C ASP A 70 6.61 7.52 -2.61
N VAL A 71 5.28 7.51 -2.48
CA VAL A 71 4.35 8.39 -3.21
C VAL A 71 3.85 9.59 -2.38
N GLY A 72 4.44 9.82 -1.21
CA GLY A 72 4.13 10.95 -0.33
C GLY A 72 2.79 10.83 0.40
N ARG A 73 2.29 9.61 0.59
CA ARG A 73 1.08 9.25 1.33
C ARG A 73 1.38 8.11 2.31
N PRO A 74 2.22 8.35 3.33
CA PRO A 74 2.59 7.31 4.29
C PRO A 74 1.38 6.83 5.08
N LEU A 75 1.43 5.60 5.56
CA LEU A 75 0.38 4.98 6.38
C LEU A 75 -0.10 5.91 7.51
N ALA A 76 0.83 6.52 8.25
CA ALA A 76 0.50 7.43 9.34
C ALA A 76 -0.37 8.62 8.88
N SER A 77 -0.13 9.15 7.68
CA SER A 77 -0.93 10.26 7.15
C SER A 77 -2.34 9.83 6.77
N LEU A 78 -2.48 8.65 6.18
CA LEU A 78 -3.78 8.08 5.84
C LEU A 78 -4.55 7.69 7.12
N ALA A 79 -3.87 7.16 8.13
CA ALA A 79 -4.48 6.82 9.42
C ALA A 79 -4.97 8.04 10.21
N ARG A 80 -4.32 9.20 10.05
CA ARG A 80 -4.85 10.46 10.59
C ARG A 80 -6.15 10.90 9.92
N ARG A 81 -6.33 10.58 8.63
CA ARG A 81 -7.53 10.93 7.86
C ARG A 81 -8.67 9.93 8.06
N PHE A 82 -8.37 8.64 7.98
CA PHE A 82 -9.34 7.54 7.97
C PHE A 82 -9.56 6.90 9.34
N GLY A 83 -8.75 7.27 10.34
CA GLY A 83 -8.63 6.53 11.60
C GLY A 83 -7.66 5.34 11.48
N ARG A 84 -7.43 4.65 12.60
CA ARG A 84 -6.52 3.49 12.63
C ARG A 84 -7.12 2.32 11.85
N PRO A 85 -6.39 1.72 10.89
CA PRO A 85 -6.89 0.56 10.17
C PRO A 85 -7.03 -0.61 11.14
N ARG A 86 -8.11 -1.38 11.01
CA ARG A 86 -8.24 -2.67 11.70
C ARG A 86 -7.46 -3.70 10.90
N LEU A 87 -6.39 -4.19 11.48
CA LEU A 87 -5.44 -5.08 10.83
C LEU A 87 -5.41 -6.42 11.56
N ARG A 88 -5.42 -7.50 10.79
CA ARG A 88 -5.14 -8.84 11.27
C ARG A 88 -3.70 -9.20 10.91
N ALA A 89 -2.87 -9.37 11.93
CA ALA A 89 -1.48 -9.79 11.76
C ALA A 89 -1.44 -11.23 11.21
N ALA A 90 -0.53 -11.49 10.28
CA ALA A 90 -0.24 -12.83 9.81
C ALA A 90 0.67 -13.58 10.81
N PRO A 91 0.71 -14.92 10.77
CA PRO A 91 1.56 -15.72 11.67
C PRO A 91 3.05 -15.40 11.55
N ASP A 92 3.49 -14.83 10.43
CA ASP A 92 4.89 -14.44 10.20
C ASP A 92 5.34 -13.20 11.00
N GLY A 93 4.43 -12.57 11.76
CA GLY A 93 4.71 -11.42 12.62
C GLY A 93 5.15 -10.14 11.89
N SER A 94 5.24 -10.19 10.55
CA SER A 94 5.76 -9.10 9.73
C SER A 94 4.72 -8.54 8.77
N THR A 95 3.59 -9.22 8.61
CA THR A 95 2.50 -8.85 7.71
C THR A 95 1.23 -8.53 8.46
N ALA A 96 0.40 -7.70 7.84
CA ALA A 96 -1.01 -7.71 8.12
C ALA A 96 -1.86 -7.51 6.86
N ALA A 97 -3.10 -7.97 6.95
CA ALA A 97 -4.18 -7.62 6.04
C ALA A 97 -5.26 -6.86 6.82
N PHE A 98 -6.22 -6.27 6.12
CA PHE A 98 -7.42 -5.77 6.81
C PHE A 98 -8.14 -6.92 7.51
N ALA A 99 -8.61 -6.64 8.73
CA ALA A 99 -9.39 -7.56 9.54
C ALA A 99 -10.83 -7.67 9.06
#